data_AF-A0A2P2JZI6-F1
#
_entry.id   AF-A0A2P2JZI6-F1
#
_cell.length_a   1.000
_cell.length_b   1.000
_cell.length_c   1.000
_cell.angle_alpha   90.00
_cell.angle_beta   90.00
_cell.angle_gamma   90.00
#
_symmetry.space_group_name_H-M   'P 1'
#
loop_
_entity.id
_entity.type
_entity.pdbx_description
1 polymer ?
#
loop_
_entity_poly.entity_id
_entity_poly.type
_entity_poly.pdbx_seq_one_letter_code
_entity_poly.pdbx_strand_id
1 'polypeptide(L)'
;MEAGRLNSPSDCAITLEVLGHQLQFSQDPNSNHLGTTVWDASMVLVKFLEKNCRKGRFSPSKLKGKRVIELGAGCGVSGFGMALLGCDVIATDQMDVLRLLSRNVERNISRILQMDTSPGRFGSIQVAELDWGNEDHIAACKPPFDYIIGTDVVSSYNDASC
;
A
#
# COMPACT_ATOMS: atom_id res chain seq x y z
N MET A 1 25.62 5.63 -13.46
CA MET A 1 24.40 4.80 -13.43
C MET A 1 24.52 3.86 -12.25
N GLU A 2 23.89 4.17 -11.11
CA GLU A 2 23.88 3.24 -9.97
C GLU A 2 22.87 2.13 -10.25
N ALA A 3 23.38 0.98 -10.68
CA ALA A 3 22.59 -0.24 -10.79
C ALA A 3 22.26 -0.73 -9.37
N GLY A 4 21.05 -0.40 -8.87
CA GLY A 4 20.59 -0.89 -7.57
C GLY A 4 19.41 -0.15 -6.95
N ARG A 5 19.14 1.10 -7.33
CA ARG A 5 17.97 1.84 -6.82
C ARG A 5 16.71 1.53 -7.62
N LEU A 6 15.70 0.97 -6.95
CA LEU A 6 14.37 0.73 -7.52
C LEU A 6 13.56 2.02 -7.68
N ASN A 7 13.86 3.04 -6.87
CA ASN A 7 13.23 4.35 -6.91
C ASN A 7 14.29 5.46 -6.93
N SER A 8 14.08 6.50 -7.73
CA SER A 8 14.84 7.75 -7.65
C SER A 8 14.03 8.82 -6.92
N PRO A 9 14.63 9.62 -6.03
CA PRO A 9 13.93 10.71 -5.33
C PRO A 9 13.35 11.78 -6.26
N SER A 10 13.75 11.80 -7.53
CA SER A 10 13.29 12.77 -8.54
C SER A 10 12.11 12.30 -9.39
N ASP A 11 11.73 11.03 -9.30
CA ASP A 11 10.79 10.45 -10.26
C ASP A 11 9.34 10.71 -9.85
N CYS A 12 8.56 11.30 -10.75
CA CYS A 12 7.14 11.56 -10.51
C CYS A 12 6.27 10.29 -10.53
N ALA A 13 6.84 9.14 -10.91
CA ALA A 13 6.19 7.84 -10.84
C ALA A 13 7.19 6.70 -10.85
N ILE A 14 6.80 5.58 -10.24
CA ILE A 14 7.50 4.30 -10.29
C ILE A 14 6.59 3.23 -10.89
N THR A 15 7.18 2.32 -11.66
CA THR A 15 6.49 1.13 -12.17
C THR A 15 7.08 -0.11 -11.52
N LEU A 16 6.24 -0.97 -10.94
CA LEU A 16 6.63 -2.17 -10.23
C LEU A 16 5.88 -3.37 -10.81
N GLU A 17 6.61 -4.44 -11.15
CA GLU A 17 6.00 -5.74 -11.41
C GLU A 17 5.81 -6.47 -10.08
N VAL A 18 4.58 -6.86 -9.74
CA VAL A 18 4.23 -7.54 -8.50
C VAL A 18 3.22 -8.65 -8.79
N LEU A 19 3.55 -9.88 -8.42
CA LEU A 19 2.70 -11.07 -8.60
C LEU A 19 2.21 -11.24 -10.05
N GLY A 20 3.01 -10.81 -11.03
CA GLY A 20 2.68 -10.83 -12.46
C GLY A 20 1.85 -9.65 -12.96
N HIS A 21 1.60 -8.64 -12.12
CA HIS A 21 0.90 -7.41 -12.49
C HIS A 21 1.86 -6.23 -12.56
N GLN A 22 1.73 -5.41 -13.61
CA GLN A 22 2.48 -4.17 -13.72
C GLN A 22 1.70 -3.02 -13.07
N LEU A 23 2.13 -2.63 -11.87
CA LEU A 23 1.57 -1.54 -11.09
C LEU A 23 2.34 -0.25 -11.35
N GLN A 24 1.65 0.90 -11.30
CA GLN A 24 2.24 2.22 -11.46
C GLN A 24 1.79 3.15 -10.34
N PHE A 25 2.75 3.70 -9.61
CA PHE A 25 2.50 4.60 -8.48
C PHE A 25 3.04 5.98 -8.83
N SER A 26 2.19 6.98 -8.84
CA SER A 26 2.64 8.37 -8.91
C SER A 26 3.20 8.82 -7.56
N GLN A 27 4.19 9.69 -7.63
CA GLN A 27 4.87 10.32 -6.51
C GLN A 27 4.76 11.84 -6.65
N ASP A 28 4.89 12.56 -5.55
CA ASP A 28 5.12 13.99 -5.54
C ASP A 28 6.34 14.30 -4.67
N PRO A 29 7.56 14.27 -5.24
CA PRO A 29 8.79 14.49 -4.48
C PRO A 29 8.98 15.96 -4.05
N ASN A 30 8.16 16.88 -4.56
CA ASN A 30 8.22 18.30 -4.19
C ASN A 30 7.22 18.68 -3.09
N SER A 31 6.42 17.73 -2.62
CA SER A 31 5.50 17.92 -1.51
C SER A 31 6.24 18.03 -0.17
N ASN A 32 5.66 18.77 0.77
CA ASN A 32 6.16 18.83 2.15
C ASN A 32 5.72 17.62 2.99
N HIS A 33 4.89 16.72 2.44
CA HIS A 33 4.36 15.55 3.13
C HIS A 33 5.19 14.31 2.83
N LEU A 34 5.70 13.63 3.86
CA LEU A 34 6.54 12.44 3.71
C LEU A 34 5.80 11.26 3.05
N GLY A 35 4.46 11.25 3.07
CA GLY A 35 3.64 10.20 2.44
C GLY A 35 3.50 10.28 0.92
N THR A 36 4.17 11.22 0.23
CA THR A 36 4.00 11.41 -1.22
C THR A 36 5.02 10.71 -2.10
N THR A 37 5.97 9.99 -1.53
CA THR A 37 6.97 9.20 -2.25
C THR A 37 6.89 7.72 -1.87
N VAL A 38 7.32 6.85 -2.78
CA VAL A 38 7.42 5.42 -2.53
C VAL A 38 8.68 5.16 -1.70
N TRP A 39 8.47 4.65 -0.50
CA TRP A 39 9.55 4.29 0.40
C TRP A 39 10.03 2.86 0.20
N ASP A 40 11.32 2.63 0.42
CA ASP A 40 11.99 1.35 0.15
C ASP A 40 11.35 0.18 0.91
N ALA A 41 10.91 0.36 2.16
CA ALA A 41 10.30 -0.73 2.93
C ALA A 41 9.00 -1.24 2.30
N SER A 42 8.22 -0.37 1.65
CA SER A 42 6.99 -0.78 0.96
C SER A 42 7.28 -1.72 -0.22
N MET A 43 8.34 -1.43 -0.97
CA MET A 43 8.82 -2.28 -2.07
C MET A 43 9.39 -3.60 -1.53
N VAL A 44 10.16 -3.54 -0.44
CA VAL A 44 10.71 -4.74 0.22
C VAL A 44 9.59 -5.65 0.71
N LEU A 45 8.55 -5.10 1.36
CA LEU A 45 7.41 -5.89 1.83
C LEU A 45 6.67 -6.56 0.66
N VAL A 46 6.38 -5.83 -0.41
CA VAL A 46 5.73 -6.38 -1.60
C VAL A 46 6.56 -7.51 -2.24
N LYS A 47 7.88 -7.35 -2.32
CA LYS A 47 8.78 -8.38 -2.87
C LYS A 47 8.94 -9.57 -1.94
N PHE A 48 8.91 -9.34 -0.63
CA PHE A 48 8.83 -10.41 0.36
C PHE A 48 7.55 -11.23 0.20
N LEU A 49 6.40 -10.57 0.07
CA LEU A 49 5.10 -11.23 -0.15
C LEU A 49 5.12 -12.05 -1.46
N GLU A 50 5.59 -11.46 -2.57
CA GLU A 50 5.72 -12.14 -3.86
C GLU A 50 6.58 -13.40 -3.78
N LYS A 51 7.76 -13.31 -3.13
CA LYS A 51 8.66 -14.45 -2.98
C LYS A 51 8.08 -15.58 -2.12
N ASN A 52 7.23 -15.24 -1.15
CA ASN A 52 6.70 -16.18 -0.16
C ASN A 52 5.23 -16.59 -0.40
N CYS A 53 4.58 -16.12 -1.47
CA CYS A 53 3.15 -16.38 -1.72
C CYS A 53 2.82 -17.84 -2.06
N ARG A 54 3.81 -18.68 -2.40
CA ARG A 54 3.57 -20.07 -2.83
C ARG A 54 3.35 -21.05 -1.67
N LYS A 55 3.79 -20.71 -0.44
CA LYS A 55 3.70 -21.60 0.73
C LYS A 55 3.59 -20.79 2.02
N GLY A 56 2.98 -21.37 3.06
CA GLY A 56 2.91 -20.76 4.40
C GLY A 56 1.73 -19.82 4.59
N ARG A 57 1.86 -18.87 5.53
CA ARG A 57 0.76 -17.98 5.96
C ARG A 57 0.38 -16.94 4.91
N PHE A 58 1.28 -16.59 4.00
CA PHE A 58 1.05 -15.57 2.97
C PHE A 58 0.59 -16.15 1.62
N SER A 59 0.12 -17.40 1.60
CA SER A 59 -0.44 -17.95 0.36
C SER A 59 -1.81 -17.35 0.06
N PRO A 60 -2.17 -17.15 -1.23
CA PRO A 60 -3.48 -16.63 -1.60
C PRO A 60 -4.65 -17.39 -0.96
N SER A 61 -4.54 -18.72 -0.85
CA SER A 61 -5.56 -19.56 -0.19
C SER A 61 -5.76 -19.30 1.30
N LYS A 62 -4.80 -18.67 1.99
CA LYS A 62 -4.87 -18.32 3.41
C LYS A 62 -5.21 -16.84 3.62
N LEU A 63 -4.89 -16.00 2.64
CA LEU A 63 -5.12 -14.56 2.68
C LEU A 63 -6.43 -14.11 2.04
N LYS A 64 -7.04 -14.93 1.17
CA LYS A 64 -8.29 -14.58 0.50
C LYS A 64 -9.39 -14.18 1.51
N GLY A 65 -9.95 -12.99 1.33
CA GLY A 65 -11.00 -12.41 2.18
C GLY A 65 -10.54 -11.97 3.56
N LYS A 66 -9.23 -11.97 3.84
CA LYS A 66 -8.69 -11.44 5.10
C LYS A 66 -8.76 -9.93 5.11
N ARG A 67 -9.21 -9.36 6.24
CA ARG A 67 -9.31 -7.91 6.41
C ARG A 67 -7.96 -7.35 6.83
N VAL A 68 -7.46 -6.39 6.08
CA VAL A 68 -6.16 -5.76 6.31
C VAL A 68 -6.36 -4.26 6.45
N ILE A 69 -5.70 -3.66 7.44
CA ILE A 69 -5.52 -2.21 7.48
C ILE A 69 -4.04 -1.89 7.29
N GLU A 70 -3.75 -0.93 6.42
CA GLU A 70 -2.42 -0.36 6.23
C GLU A 70 -2.39 1.02 6.87
N LEU A 71 -1.50 1.20 7.84
CA LEU A 71 -1.25 2.47 8.52
C LEU A 71 -0.12 3.21 7.78
N GLY A 72 -0.32 4.49 7.48
CA GLY A 72 0.69 5.30 6.76
C GLY A 72 0.98 4.72 5.37
N ALA A 73 -0.06 4.52 4.57
CA ALA A 73 0.02 3.85 3.28
C ALA A 73 0.88 4.61 2.24
N GLY A 74 1.01 5.93 2.36
CA GLY A 74 1.71 6.78 1.41
C GLY A 74 1.16 6.61 0.00
N CYS A 75 1.98 6.06 -0.90
CA CYS A 75 1.56 5.75 -2.27
C CYS A 75 0.69 4.49 -2.41
N GLY A 76 0.57 3.64 -1.37
CA GLY A 76 -0.29 2.44 -1.34
C GLY A 76 0.35 1.15 -1.87
N VAL A 77 1.68 1.09 -1.98
CA VAL A 77 2.40 -0.04 -2.61
C VAL A 77 2.15 -1.36 -1.86
N SER A 78 2.31 -1.35 -0.54
CA SER A 78 2.17 -2.55 0.29
C SER A 78 0.72 -3.02 0.40
N GLY A 79 -0.25 -2.11 0.50
CA GLY A 79 -1.67 -2.42 0.40
C GLY A 79 -2.02 -3.18 -0.89
N PHE A 80 -1.48 -2.77 -2.04
CA PHE A 80 -1.66 -3.52 -3.30
C PHE A 80 -1.07 -4.93 -3.24
N GLY A 81 0.09 -5.12 -2.61
CA GLY A 81 0.66 -6.45 -2.40
C GLY A 81 -0.30 -7.40 -1.68
N MET A 82 -0.96 -6.91 -0.62
CA MET A 82 -1.95 -7.69 0.12
C MET A 82 -3.23 -7.93 -0.71
N ALA A 83 -3.72 -6.92 -1.40
CA ALA A 83 -4.93 -7.04 -2.24
C ALA A 83 -4.72 -8.02 -3.41
N LEU A 84 -3.53 -8.04 -4.02
CA LEU A 84 -3.15 -9.02 -5.06
C LEU A 84 -3.06 -10.47 -4.53
N LEU A 85 -2.93 -10.65 -3.22
CA LEU A 85 -3.03 -11.96 -2.56
C LEU A 85 -4.46 -12.31 -2.11
N GLY A 86 -5.44 -11.47 -2.43
CA GLY A 86 -6.86 -11.72 -2.20
C GLY A 86 -7.43 -11.08 -0.93
N CYS A 87 -6.67 -10.25 -0.21
CA CYS A 87 -7.15 -9.56 0.98
C CYS A 87 -8.14 -8.42 0.67
N ASP A 88 -8.96 -8.07 1.65
CA ASP A 88 -9.79 -6.86 1.67
C ASP A 88 -9.08 -5.77 2.47
N VAL A 89 -8.47 -4.82 1.75
CA VAL A 89 -7.54 -3.84 2.31
C VAL A 89 -8.22 -2.49 2.50
N ILE A 90 -7.99 -1.87 3.67
CA ILE A 90 -8.21 -0.44 3.89
C ILE A 90 -6.83 0.20 4.01
N ALA A 91 -6.43 0.95 2.98
CA ALA A 91 -5.20 1.73 2.97
C ALA A 91 -5.48 3.10 3.60
N THR A 92 -4.77 3.41 4.69
CA THR A 92 -5.03 4.61 5.49
C THR A 92 -3.83 5.52 5.59
N ASP A 93 -4.10 6.82 5.60
CA ASP A 93 -3.11 7.87 5.79
C ASP A 93 -3.79 9.16 6.29
N GLN A 94 -3.01 10.19 6.57
CA GLN A 94 -3.52 11.53 6.91
C GLN A 94 -4.18 12.21 5.69
N MET A 95 -5.10 13.14 5.96
CA MET A 95 -5.89 13.86 4.93
C MET A 95 -5.05 14.35 3.73
N ASP A 96 -3.88 14.91 3.99
CA ASP A 96 -3.01 15.51 2.97
C ASP A 96 -2.47 14.50 1.94
N VAL A 97 -2.41 13.21 2.31
CA VAL A 97 -1.88 12.13 1.46
C VAL A 97 -2.99 11.45 0.66
N LEU A 98 -4.24 11.50 1.14
CA LEU A 98 -5.36 10.73 0.57
C LEU A 98 -5.61 11.01 -0.90
N ARG A 99 -5.43 12.25 -1.37
CA ARG A 99 -5.60 12.58 -2.79
C ARG A 99 -4.64 11.78 -3.68
N LEU A 100 -3.37 11.66 -3.27
CA LEU A 100 -2.38 10.90 -4.01
C LEU A 100 -2.66 9.41 -3.93
N LEU A 101 -2.94 8.91 -2.72
CA LEU A 101 -3.22 7.52 -2.45
C LEU A 101 -4.44 7.02 -3.26
N SER A 102 -5.55 7.75 -3.23
CA SER A 102 -6.76 7.44 -4.02
C SER A 102 -6.47 7.36 -5.52
N ARG A 103 -5.71 8.33 -6.06
CA ARG A 103 -5.31 8.31 -7.48
C ARG A 103 -4.50 7.06 -7.83
N ASN A 104 -3.57 6.65 -6.96
CA ASN A 104 -2.77 5.46 -7.17
C ASN A 104 -3.65 4.19 -7.08
N VAL A 105 -4.58 4.14 -6.12
CA VAL A 105 -5.53 3.04 -5.95
C VAL A 105 -6.42 2.87 -7.19
N GLU A 106 -7.11 3.93 -7.61
CA GLU A 106 -8.00 3.90 -8.76
C GLU A 106 -7.28 3.47 -10.05
N ARG A 107 -6.08 4.03 -10.28
CA ARG A 107 -5.28 3.71 -11.46
C ARG A 107 -4.92 2.22 -11.50
N ASN A 108 -4.44 1.67 -10.39
CA ASN A 108 -3.95 0.30 -10.35
C ASN A 108 -5.08 -0.73 -10.35
N ILE A 109 -6.21 -0.45 -9.71
CA ILE A 109 -7.44 -1.26 -9.88
C ILE A 109 -7.82 -1.31 -11.36
N SER A 110 -7.86 -0.17 -12.04
CA SER A 110 -8.21 -0.10 -13.46
C SER A 110 -7.27 -0.93 -14.34
N ARG A 111 -5.96 -0.88 -14.08
CA ARG A 111 -4.95 -1.68 -14.81
C ARG A 111 -5.12 -3.18 -14.55
N ILE A 112 -5.34 -3.58 -13.30
CA ILE A 112 -5.54 -5.00 -12.93
C ILE A 112 -6.78 -5.56 -13.63
N LEU A 113 -7.90 -4.85 -13.60
CA LEU A 113 -9.16 -5.29 -14.22
C LEU A 113 -9.07 -5.40 -15.75
N GLN A 114 -8.17 -4.64 -16.40
CA GLN A 114 -7.92 -4.75 -17.83
C GLN A 114 -7.04 -5.95 -18.20
N MET A 115 -6.15 -6.37 -17.29
CA MET A 115 -5.13 -7.41 -17.56
C MET A 115 -5.52 -8.80 -17.07
N ASP A 116 -6.26 -8.92 -15.97
CA ASP A 116 -6.64 -10.20 -15.37
C ASP A 116 -8.12 -10.50 -15.61
N THR A 117 -8.38 -11.47 -16.48
CA THR A 117 -9.73 -11.98 -16.78
C THR A 117 -10.15 -13.12 -15.83
N SER A 118 -9.35 -13.44 -14.81
CA SER A 118 -9.60 -14.50 -13.84
C SER A 118 -10.32 -13.94 -12.60
N PRO A 119 -11.67 -13.99 -12.52
CA PRO A 119 -12.39 -13.47 -11.36
C PRO A 119 -11.94 -14.14 -10.05
N GLY A 120 -11.62 -13.33 -9.05
CA GLY A 120 -11.41 -13.78 -7.66
C GLY A 120 -9.98 -14.08 -7.22
N ARG A 121 -8.95 -13.64 -7.97
CA ARG A 121 -7.54 -13.61 -7.51
C ARG A 121 -7.17 -12.32 -6.77
N PHE A 122 -7.62 -11.17 -7.29
CA PHE A 122 -7.54 -9.89 -6.61
C PHE A 122 -8.66 -9.77 -5.57
N GLY A 123 -8.33 -9.27 -4.38
CA GLY A 123 -9.29 -8.92 -3.34
C GLY A 123 -9.83 -7.52 -3.57
N SER A 124 -9.79 -6.67 -2.53
CA SER A 124 -10.21 -5.28 -2.61
C SER A 124 -9.21 -4.34 -1.93
N ILE A 125 -9.18 -3.08 -2.36
CA ILE A 125 -8.44 -2.02 -1.68
C ILE A 125 -9.27 -0.74 -1.72
N GLN A 126 -9.46 -0.14 -0.55
CA GLN A 126 -10.17 1.13 -0.35
C GLN A 126 -9.27 2.10 0.38
N VAL A 127 -9.52 3.39 0.21
CA VAL A 127 -8.78 4.47 0.89
C VAL A 127 -9.65 5.07 1.98
N ALA A 128 -9.06 5.30 3.15
CA ALA A 128 -9.72 6.00 4.24
C ALA A 128 -8.73 6.91 4.99
N GLU A 129 -9.24 7.97 5.59
CA GLU A 129 -8.45 8.80 6.51
C GLU A 129 -8.19 8.04 7.81
N LEU A 130 -6.95 8.09 8.29
CA LEU A 130 -6.61 7.68 9.65
C LEU A 130 -5.42 8.48 10.17
N ASP A 131 -5.74 9.53 10.93
CA ASP A 131 -4.82 10.16 11.86
C ASP A 131 -4.58 9.26 13.09
N TRP A 132 -3.31 9.03 13.45
CA TRP A 132 -2.96 8.03 14.46
C TRP A 132 -3.38 8.49 15.86
N GLY A 133 -4.07 7.60 16.57
CA GLY A 133 -4.65 7.90 17.89
C GLY A 133 -6.01 8.60 17.83
N ASN A 134 -6.51 8.97 16.65
CA ASN A 134 -7.87 9.46 16.49
C ASN A 134 -8.88 8.29 16.58
N GLU A 135 -9.63 8.24 17.67
CA GLU A 135 -10.58 7.15 17.95
C GLU A 135 -11.74 7.08 16.94
N ASP A 136 -12.21 8.23 16.44
CA ASP A 136 -13.29 8.30 15.46
C ASP A 136 -12.85 7.71 14.11
N HIS A 137 -11.63 8.04 13.67
CA HIS A 137 -11.04 7.47 12.46
C HIS A 137 -10.84 5.96 12.56
N ILE A 138 -10.35 5.48 13.72
CA ILE A 138 -10.18 4.05 14.00
C ILE A 138 -11.53 3.34 13.96
N ALA A 139 -12.56 3.90 14.60
CA ALA A 139 -13.91 3.34 14.62
C ALA A 139 -14.53 3.29 13.20
N ALA A 140 -14.31 4.32 12.39
CA ALA A 140 -14.79 4.38 11.01
C ALA A 140 -14.20 3.28 10.11
N CYS A 141 -12.99 2.81 10.40
CA CYS A 141 -12.35 1.69 9.71
C CYS A 141 -12.95 0.31 10.10
N LYS A 142 -13.83 0.27 11.10
CA LYS A 142 -14.60 -0.92 11.53
C LYS A 142 -13.70 -2.12 11.88
N PRO A 143 -12.82 -2.05 12.90
CA PRO A 143 -12.08 -3.22 13.39
C PRO A 143 -13.05 -4.36 13.81
N PRO A 144 -12.58 -5.63 13.93
CA PRO A 144 -11.18 -6.07 13.91
C PRO A 144 -10.62 -6.36 12.52
N PHE A 145 -9.29 -6.36 12.43
CA PHE A 145 -8.52 -6.74 11.24
C PHE A 145 -7.76 -8.03 11.49
N ASP A 146 -7.61 -8.86 10.47
CA ASP A 146 -6.75 -10.05 10.52
C ASP A 146 -5.26 -9.66 10.46
N TYR A 147 -4.94 -8.58 9.76
CA TYR A 147 -3.58 -8.03 9.66
C TYR A 147 -3.59 -6.50 9.78
N ILE A 148 -2.55 -5.99 10.44
CA ILE A 148 -2.19 -4.57 10.46
C ILE A 148 -0.80 -4.49 9.85
N ILE A 149 -0.62 -3.65 8.83
CA ILE A 149 0.68 -3.43 8.19
C ILE A 149 1.04 -1.94 8.23
N GLY A 150 2.34 -1.66 8.21
CA GLY A 150 2.88 -0.30 8.08
C GLY A 150 4.35 -0.41 7.66
N THR A 151 4.76 0.38 6.67
CA THR A 151 6.11 0.35 6.11
C THR A 151 6.73 1.72 6.18
N ASP A 152 7.92 1.83 6.77
CA ASP A 152 8.59 3.12 7.07
C ASP A 152 7.73 4.11 7.89
N VAL A 153 6.82 3.55 8.71
CA VAL A 153 5.97 4.29 9.65
C VAL A 153 6.67 4.64 10.97
N VAL A 154 7.78 3.96 11.28
CA VAL A 154 8.61 4.29 12.45
C VAL A 154 9.77 5.15 11.96
N SER A 155 9.67 6.46 12.18
CA SER A 155 10.72 7.42 11.87
C SER A 155 11.04 8.27 13.09
N SER A 156 12.28 8.72 13.21
CA SER A 156 12.76 9.49 14.36
C SER A 156 12.40 10.99 14.29
N TYR A 157 11.30 11.35 13.64
CA TYR A 157 10.86 12.75 13.63
C TYR A 157 10.18 13.06 14.98
N ASN A 158 10.89 13.86 15.80
CA ASN A 158 10.35 14.50 16.99
C ASN A 158 9.21 15.42 16.56
N ASP A 159 7.96 15.00 16.76
CA ASP A 159 6.89 15.96 16.94
C ASP A 159 6.81 16.29 18.43
N ALA A 160 7.57 17.32 18.81
CA ALA A 160 7.37 18.00 20.08
C ALA A 160 6.12 18.89 19.95
N SER A 161 4.95 18.27 19.98
CA SER A 161 3.68 18.95 20.21
C SER A 161 2.68 18.01 20.89
N CYS A 162 2.93 17.79 22.19
CA CYS A 162 1.85 17.59 23.16
C CYS A 162 1.12 18.91 23.41
#